data_AF-A0A1G1YGC1-F1
#
_entry.id   AF-A0A1G1YGC1-F1
#
_cell.length_a   1.000
_cell.length_b   1.000
_cell.length_c   1.000
_cell.angle_alpha   90.00
_cell.angle_beta   90.00
_cell.angle_gamma   90.00
#
_symmetry.space_group_name_H-M   'P 1'
#
loop_
_entity.id
_entity.type
_entity.pdbx_description
1 polymer ?
#
loop_
_entity_poly.entity_id
_entity_poly.type
_entity_poly.pdbx_seq_one_letter_code
_entity_poly.pdbx_strand_id
1 'polypeptide(L)' 'MANKNQARKVKRFFYKQLKNDPNFVGADIGGNQQSGYGVRVNFRQAPINWLIPETITITIPGTTAKVPVITEIVGKITKQ' A
#
# COMPACT_ATOMS: atom_id res chain seq x y z
N MET A 1 -1.11 -9.93 15.64
CA MET A 1 -0.12 -10.32 14.59
C MET A 1 -0.82 -10.32 13.24
N ALA A 2 -0.30 -9.56 12.27
CA ALA A 2 -0.89 -9.48 10.93
C ALA A 2 -0.69 -10.81 10.16
N ASN A 3 -1.76 -11.35 9.55
CA ASN A 3 -1.70 -12.63 8.85
C ASN A 3 -0.81 -12.50 7.60
N LYS A 4 0.26 -13.31 7.49
CA LYS A 4 1.22 -13.25 6.36
C LYS A 4 0.55 -13.36 4.98
N ASN A 5 -0.56 -14.10 4.87
CA ASN A 5 -1.32 -14.23 3.62
C ASN A 5 -2.10 -12.96 3.28
N GLN A 6 -2.63 -12.25 4.28
CA GLN A 6 -3.28 -10.96 4.09
C GLN A 6 -2.26 -9.89 3.74
N ALA A 7 -1.11 -9.82 4.44
CA ALA A 7 -0.01 -8.90 4.14
C ALA A 7 0.46 -8.99 2.67
N ARG A 8 0.64 -10.21 2.14
CA ARG A 8 0.99 -10.43 0.73
C ARG A 8 -0.08 -9.91 -0.23
N LYS A 9 -1.36 -10.03 0.12
CA LYS A 9 -2.48 -9.53 -0.71
C LYS A 9 -2.57 -8.01 -0.68
N VAL A 10 -2.34 -7.39 0.47
CA VAL A 10 -2.20 -5.93 0.60
C VAL A 10 -1.07 -5.44 -0.30
N LYS A 11 0.14 -6.00 -0.17
CA LYS A 11 1.27 -5.64 -1.04
C LYS A 11 0.92 -5.76 -2.52
N ARG A 12 0.30 -6.88 -2.92
CA ARG A 12 -0.10 -7.12 -4.31
C ARG A 12 -1.16 -6.13 -4.81
N PHE A 13 -2.07 -5.67 -3.94
CA PHE A 13 -3.04 -4.64 -4.28
C PHE A 13 -2.33 -3.34 -4.71
N PHE A 14 -1.42 -2.82 -3.87
CA PHE A 14 -0.68 -1.60 -4.18
C PHE A 14 0.16 -1.74 -5.46
N TYR A 15 0.87 -2.85 -5.61
CA TYR A 15 1.60 -3.13 -6.86
C TYR A 15 0.69 -3.10 -8.10
N LYS A 16 -0.51 -3.68 -8.02
CA LYS A 16 -1.43 -3.70 -9.17
C LYS A 16 -2.03 -2.33 -9.49
N GLN A 17 -2.30 -1.52 -8.47
CA GLN A 17 -2.83 -0.16 -8.65
C GLN A 17 -1.77 0.76 -9.27
N LEU A 18 -0.52 0.63 -8.82
CA LEU A 18 0.56 1.57 -9.13
C LEU A 18 1.54 1.11 -10.21
N LYS A 19 1.46 -0.13 -10.70
CA LYS A 19 2.38 -0.67 -11.73
C LYS A 19 2.47 0.17 -13.01
N ASN A 20 1.45 0.97 -13.31
CA ASN A 20 1.41 1.81 -14.50
C ASN A 20 1.94 3.23 -14.23
N ASP A 21 2.23 3.60 -12.98
CA ASP A 21 2.81 4.89 -12.64
C ASP A 21 4.34 4.83 -12.90
N PRO A 22 4.89 5.69 -13.77
CA PRO A 22 6.31 5.68 -14.10
C PRO A 22 7.23 6.06 -12.92
N ASN A 23 6.68 6.71 -11.89
CA ASN A 23 7.40 7.08 -10.68
C ASN A 23 7.35 5.98 -9.61
N PHE A 24 6.51 4.95 -9.75
CA PHE A 24 6.40 3.88 -8.75
C PHE A 24 7.65 2.99 -8.75
N VAL A 25 8.23 2.80 -7.56
CA VAL A 25 9.43 1.96 -7.35
C VAL A 25 9.06 0.62 -6.74
N GLY A 26 8.14 0.63 -5.76
CA GLY A 26 7.74 -0.59 -5.07
C GLY A 26 6.88 -0.32 -3.85
N ALA A 27 6.29 -1.40 -3.31
CA ALA A 27 5.46 -1.34 -2.11
C ALA A 27 5.85 -2.46 -1.13
N ASP A 28 6.00 -2.14 0.15
CA ASP A 28 6.39 -3.10 1.17
C ASP A 28 5.52 -3.01 2.43
N ILE A 29 5.35 -4.15 3.10
CA ILE A 29 4.66 -4.22 4.38
C ILE A 29 5.72 -3.95 5.45
N GLY A 30 5.66 -2.76 6.05
CA GLY A 30 6.70 -2.25 6.96
C GLY A 30 6.55 -0.78 7.34
N GLY A 31 5.42 -0.13 7.00
CA GLY A 31 5.06 1.21 7.48
C GLY A 31 4.42 1.17 8.88
N ASN A 32 3.92 2.30 9.36
CA ASN A 32 3.22 2.41 10.65
C ASN A 32 2.04 1.43 10.74
N GLN A 33 2.03 0.58 11.77
CA GLN A 33 1.05 -0.49 11.97
C GLN A 33 0.04 -0.19 13.08
N GLN A 34 -0.11 1.07 13.50
CA GLN A 34 -0.93 1.46 14.66
C GLN A 34 -2.38 0.96 14.62
N SER A 35 -3.02 0.87 13.44
CA SER A 35 -4.42 0.41 13.32
C SER A 35 -4.68 -0.55 12.15
N GLY A 36 -3.64 -1.03 11.46
CA GLY A 36 -3.82 -1.85 10.25
C GLY A 36 -2.52 -2.34 9.62
N TYR A 37 -2.58 -2.66 8.32
CA TYR A 37 -1.37 -2.97 7.57
C TYR A 37 -0.63 -1.68 7.24
N GLY A 38 0.52 -1.47 7.88
CA GLY A 38 1.44 -0.39 7.54
C GLY A 38 2.15 -0.70 6.22
N VAL A 39 1.84 0.06 5.18
CA VAL A 39 2.40 -0.09 3.83
C VAL A 39 3.29 1.09 3.52
N ARG A 40 4.55 0.83 3.16
CA ARG A 40 5.43 1.84 2.56
C ARG A 40 5.35 1.73 1.06
N VAL A 41 5.07 2.84 0.40
CA VAL A 41 4.97 2.92 -1.05
C VAL A 41 6.04 3.89 -1.53
N ASN A 42 7.01 3.36 -2.25
CA ASN A 42 8.17 4.10 -2.71
C ASN A 42 7.89 4.69 -4.09
N PHE A 43 8.13 6.00 -4.23
CA PHE A 43 8.10 6.69 -5.52
C PHE A 43 9.40 7.49 -5.76
N ARG A 44 9.80 7.60 -7.03
CA ARG A 44 10.90 8.46 -7.49
C ARG A 44 10.53 9.94 -7.39
N GLN A 45 9.26 10.26 -7.61
CA GLN A 45 8.65 11.58 -7.47
C GLN A 45 7.28 11.43 -6.83
N ALA A 46 6.82 12.43 -6.07
CA ALA A 46 5.51 12.37 -5.43
C ALA A 46 4.40 12.14 -6.48
N PRO A 47 3.49 11.18 -6.26
CA PRO A 47 2.39 10.95 -7.19
C PRO A 47 1.41 12.13 -7.13
N ILE A 48 1.12 12.73 -8.29
CA ILE A 48 0.31 13.96 -8.36
C ILE A 48 -1.18 13.67 -8.09
N ASN A 49 -1.68 12.51 -8.54
CA ASN A 49 -3.11 12.17 -8.53
C ASN A 49 -3.44 10.84 -7.84
N TRP A 50 -2.57 10.34 -6.96
CA TRP A 50 -2.84 9.07 -6.29
C TRP A 50 -3.62 9.26 -4.99
N LEU A 51 -4.87 8.84 -5.00
CA LEU A 51 -5.68 8.74 -3.79
C LEU A 51 -5.19 7.58 -2.94
N ILE A 52 -4.67 7.91 -1.76
CA ILE A 52 -4.21 6.93 -0.79
C ILE A 52 -5.43 6.16 -0.26
N PRO A 53 -5.49 4.83 -0.42
CA PRO A 53 -6.57 4.03 0.12
C PRO A 53 -6.46 3.94 1.65
N GLU A 54 -7.58 4.13 2.35
CA GLU A 54 -7.67 3.94 3.81
C GLU A 54 -8.02 2.49 4.18
N THR A 55 -8.74 1.79 3.29
CA THR A 55 -9.14 0.40 3.48
C THR A 55 -8.97 -0.41 2.19
N ILE A 56 -8.66 -1.69 2.33
CA ILE A 56 -8.54 -2.63 1.22
C ILE A 56 -9.40 -3.86 1.50
N THR A 57 -10.15 -4.28 0.49
CA THR A 57 -10.87 -5.55 0.51
C THR A 57 -9.92 -6.68 0.11
N ILE A 58 -9.73 -7.65 1.00
CA ILE A 58 -8.92 -8.85 0.76
C ILE A 58 -9.83 -10.06 0.72
N THR A 59 -9.82 -10.77 -0.40
CA THR A 59 -10.46 -12.09 -0.52
C THR A 59 -9.43 -13.17 -0.22
N ILE A 60 -9.73 -14.04 0.74
CA ILE A 60 -8.97 -15.24 1.17
C ILE A 60 -9.91 -16.43 0.96
N PRO A 61 -9.44 -17.66 0.67
CA PRO A 61 -10.34 -18.79 0.53
C PRO A 61 -11.32 -18.88 1.71
N GLY A 62 -12.61 -18.80 1.43
CA GLY A 62 -13.69 -18.83 2.43
C GLY A 62 -14.01 -17.51 3.15
N THR A 63 -13.32 -16.38 2.88
CA THR A 63 -13.60 -15.11 3.57
C THR A 63 -13.20 -13.89 2.74
N THR A 64 -14.07 -12.88 2.70
CA THR A 64 -13.73 -11.53 2.24
C THR A 64 -13.72 -10.60 3.45
N ALA A 65 -12.59 -9.93 3.69
CA ALA A 65 -12.43 -9.00 4.80
C ALA A 65 -12.00 -7.62 4.29
N LYS A 66 -12.60 -6.56 4.83
CA LYS A 66 -12.07 -5.20 4.69
C LYS A 66 -11.04 -4.99 5.79
N VAL A 67 -9.82 -4.59 5.40
CA VAL A 67 -8.76 -4.29 6.36
C VAL A 67 -8.36 -2.83 6.28
N PRO A 68 -8.13 -2.16 7.42
CA PRO A 68 -7.52 -0.84 7.44
C PRO A 68 -6.06 -0.93 6.97
N VAL A 69 -5.64 0.06 6.19
CA VAL A 69 -4.25 0.21 5.77
C VAL A 69 -3.77 1.62 6.05
N ILE A 70 -2.54 1.71 6.56
CA ILE A 70 -1.87 2.98 6.77
C ILE A 70 -0.78 3.05 5.72
N THR A 71 -0.89 4.00 4.81
CA THR A 71 0.06 4.14 3.71
C THR A 71 1.04 5.27 4.02
N GLU A 72 2.32 4.94 4.02
CA GLU A 72 3.41 5.91 4.05
C GLU A 72 3.96 6.06 2.63
N ILE A 73 3.88 7.27 2.07
CA ILE A 73 4.56 7.60 0.82
C ILE A 73 6.01 7.90 1.15
N VAL A 74 6.91 7.11 0.59
CA VAL A 74 8.35 7.26 0.78
C VAL A 74 8.93 7.71 -0.56
N GLY A 75 9.45 8.92 -0.61
CA GLY A 75 10.00 9.52 -1.82
C GLY A 75 10.47 10.93 -1.55
N LYS A 76 11.39 11.44 -2.38
CA LYS A 76 11.78 12.85 -2.32
C LYS A 76 10.56 13.68 -2.74
N ILE A 77 9.88 14.30 -1.77
CA ILE A 77 9.03 15.45 -2.04
C ILE A 77 9.98 16.59 -2.36
N THR A 78 10.52 16.63 -3.58
CA THR A 78 11.06 17.89 -4.09
C THR A 78 9.85 18.78 -4.30
N LYS A 79 9.58 19.67 -3.34
CA LYS A 79 8.72 20.85 -3.58
C LYS A 79 9.21 21.48 -4.89
N GLN A 80 8.37 21.48 -5.92
CA GLN A 80 8.53 22.40 -7.03
C GLN A 80 8.14 23.80 -6.57
#